data_AF-A0A0H2SWK5-F1
#
_entry.id   AF-A0A0H2SWK5-F1
#
_cell.length_a   1.000
_cell.length_b   1.000
_cell.length_c   1.000
_cell.angle_alpha   90.00
_cell.angle_beta   90.00
_cell.angle_gamma   90.00
#
_symmetry.space_group_name_H-M   'P 1'
#
loop_
_entity.id
_entity.type
_entity.pdbx_description
1 polymer ?
#
loop_
_entity_poly.entity_id
_entity_poly.type
_entity_poly.pdbx_seq_one_letter_code
_entity_poly.pdbx_strand_id
1 'polypeptide(L)'
;MKKLYFYNDMGYAVYDELIDALMIKIEFIEKISLEELEILKANIDKYKIWIDFKGIFNHYEVKKILDVFKDLNVVAIEQPLPVGSESAVKDLLTKYTVLLDESFKTLQDIIRLKDISTGLVFEITKFW
;
A
#
# COMPACT_ATOMS: atom_id res chain seq x y z
N MET A 1 16.42 11.34 -4.69
CA MET A 1 15.68 11.46 -5.96
C MET A 1 15.18 10.09 -6.35
N LYS A 2 13.86 9.84 -6.33
CA LYS A 2 13.26 8.59 -6.80
C LYS A 2 12.43 8.90 -8.05
N LYS A 3 12.62 8.16 -9.13
CA LYS A 3 11.83 8.27 -10.36
C LYS A 3 10.63 7.33 -10.25
N LEU A 4 9.41 7.84 -10.39
CA LEU A 4 8.22 7.00 -10.48
C LEU A 4 7.94 6.69 -11.95
N TYR A 5 7.77 5.41 -12.24
CA TYR A 5 7.43 4.92 -13.57
C TYR A 5 5.99 4.42 -13.51
N PHE A 6 5.10 5.02 -14.28
CA PHE A 6 3.73 4.53 -14.44
C PHE A 6 3.62 3.80 -15.77
N TYR A 7 3.02 2.61 -15.74
CA TYR A 7 2.66 1.85 -16.92
C TYR A 7 1.21 2.15 -17.27
N ASN A 8 1.00 2.81 -18.41
CA ASN A 8 -0.29 2.86 -19.08
C ASN A 8 -0.07 2.53 -20.57
N ASP A 9 -0.88 1.62 -21.12
CA ASP A 9 -0.89 1.25 -22.55
C ASP A 9 0.47 0.94 -23.19
N MET A 10 1.37 0.24 -22.48
CA MET A 10 2.67 -0.26 -22.98
C MET A 10 3.68 0.83 -23.46
N GLY A 11 3.41 2.11 -23.22
CA GLY A 11 4.37 3.20 -23.39
C GLY A 11 4.97 3.65 -22.05
N TYR A 12 6.25 4.03 -22.03
CA TYR A 12 6.84 4.71 -20.86
C TYR A 12 6.79 6.23 -21.08
N ALA A 13 6.27 6.95 -20.10
CA ALA A 13 6.37 8.40 -20.03
C ALA A 13 6.78 8.80 -18.60
N VAL A 14 7.73 9.72 -18.50
CA VAL A 14 8.15 10.32 -17.23
C VAL A 14 7.18 11.46 -16.96
N TYR A 15 6.24 11.26 -16.05
CA TYR A 15 5.18 12.22 -15.80
C TYR A 15 5.52 13.28 -14.74
N ASP A 16 6.45 13.01 -13.81
CA ASP A 16 6.80 14.01 -12.79
C ASP A 16 8.13 13.76 -12.06
N GLU A 17 8.74 14.84 -11.57
CA GLU A 17 9.90 14.84 -10.66
C GLU A 17 9.42 15.11 -9.22
N LEU A 18 9.17 14.05 -8.44
CA LEU A 18 8.77 14.21 -7.04
C LEU A 18 9.97 14.60 -6.15
N ILE A 19 10.04 15.88 -5.79
CA ILE A 19 10.72 16.36 -4.58
C ILE A 19 9.70 16.26 -3.42
N ASP A 20 9.32 15.06 -3.00
CA ASP A 20 8.35 14.88 -1.90
C ASP A 20 9.11 14.68 -0.58
N ALA A 21 9.46 15.79 0.08
CA ALA A 21 10.21 15.78 1.33
C ALA A 21 9.38 15.32 2.56
N LEU A 22 8.10 15.00 2.41
CA LEU A 22 7.17 14.75 3.53
C LEU A 22 6.28 13.51 3.35
N MET A 23 6.75 12.47 2.66
CA MET A 23 6.11 11.15 2.67
C MET A 23 6.85 10.19 3.59
N ILE A 24 6.10 9.48 4.44
CA ILE A 24 6.63 8.38 5.24
C ILE A 24 5.95 7.06 4.82
N LYS A 25 6.74 5.98 4.78
CA LYS A 25 6.23 4.62 4.69
C LYS A 25 6.24 4.00 6.09
N ILE A 26 5.09 3.51 6.55
CA ILE A 26 4.94 2.77 7.80
C ILE A 26 4.87 1.30 7.44
N GLU A 27 5.84 0.52 7.89
CA GLU A 27 5.86 -0.93 7.69
C GLU A 27 5.51 -1.64 8.98
N PHE A 28 4.43 -2.42 8.97
CA PHE A 28 4.11 -3.30 10.09
C PHE A 28 4.95 -4.58 9.99
N ILE A 29 5.84 -4.76 10.97
CA ILE A 29 6.67 -5.98 11.09
C ILE A 29 5.95 -7.04 11.92
N GLU A 30 5.06 -6.61 12.82
CA GLU A 30 4.23 -7.45 13.67
C GLU A 30 2.88 -6.78 13.95
N LYS A 31 1.99 -7.50 14.63
CA LYS A 31 0.72 -6.92 15.09
C LYS A 31 0.99 -5.92 16.21
N ILE A 32 0.36 -4.76 16.10
CA ILE A 32 0.51 -3.65 17.03
C ILE A 32 -0.77 -3.47 17.88
N SER A 33 -0.63 -2.96 19.10
CA SER A 33 -1.77 -2.60 19.94
C SER A 33 -2.44 -1.30 19.50
N LEU A 34 -3.67 -1.05 19.98
CA LEU A 34 -4.35 0.21 19.73
C LEU A 34 -3.65 1.42 20.38
N GLU A 35 -3.07 1.23 21.56
CA GLU A 35 -2.37 2.29 22.27
C GLU A 35 -1.14 2.76 21.48
N GLU A 36 -0.36 1.82 20.96
CA GLU A 36 0.79 2.13 20.11
C GLU A 36 0.39 2.78 18.77
N LEU A 37 -0.76 2.40 18.19
CA LEU A 37 -1.31 3.07 17.00
C LEU A 37 -1.67 4.53 17.25
N GLU A 38 -2.27 4.86 18.40
CA GLU A 38 -2.60 6.24 18.76
C GLU A 38 -1.34 7.08 19.02
N ILE A 39 -0.33 6.49 19.67
CA ILE A 39 0.98 7.13 19.85
C ILE A 39 1.62 7.41 18.48
N LEU A 40 1.60 6.44 17.58
CA LEU A 40 2.12 6.59 16.23
C LEU A 40 1.39 7.72 15.48
N LYS A 41 0.04 7.72 15.50
CA LYS A 41 -0.82 8.73 14.86
C LYS A 41 -0.43 10.15 15.26
N ALA A 42 -0.19 10.39 16.55
CA ALA A 42 0.14 11.72 17.07
C ALA A 42 1.48 12.29 16.55
N ASN A 43 2.34 11.45 15.97
CA ASN A 43 3.68 11.84 15.51
C ASN A 43 3.80 11.99 13.98
N ILE A 44 2.74 11.65 13.23
CA ILE A 44 2.82 11.49 11.77
C ILE A 44 1.78 12.28 10.98
N ASP A 45 0.93 13.06 11.64
CA ASP A 45 -0.16 13.84 11.05
C ASP A 45 0.27 14.83 9.96
N LYS A 46 1.48 15.36 10.05
CA LYS A 46 2.08 16.29 9.08
C LYS A 46 2.56 15.66 7.77
N TYR A 47 2.58 14.34 7.67
CA TYR A 47 3.12 13.62 6.51
C TYR A 47 2.02 13.05 5.61
N LYS A 48 2.37 12.82 4.34
CA LYS A 48 1.67 11.85 3.49
C LYS A 48 2.09 10.45 3.94
N ILE A 49 1.13 9.54 4.07
CA ILE A 49 1.37 8.23 4.67
C ILE A 49 1.12 7.13 3.64
N TRP A 50 2.14 6.32 3.41
CA TRP A 50 2.01 5.02 2.78
C TRP A 50 2.08 3.96 3.88
N ILE A 51 1.03 3.15 4.02
CA ILE A 51 0.98 2.07 5.02
C ILE A 51 1.24 0.74 4.33
N ASP A 52 2.19 -0.03 4.81
CA ASP A 52 2.47 -1.39 4.38
C ASP A 52 2.15 -2.37 5.50
N PHE A 53 1.13 -3.20 5.25
CA PHE A 53 0.60 -4.16 6.20
C PHE A 53 1.29 -5.54 6.11
N LYS A 54 2.14 -5.78 5.08
CA LYS A 54 2.85 -7.04 4.83
C LYS A 54 1.98 -8.31 4.87
N GLY A 55 0.68 -8.15 4.64
CA GLY A 55 -0.31 -9.22 4.76
C GLY A 55 -0.41 -9.85 6.16
N ILE A 56 -0.03 -9.16 7.23
CA ILE A 56 -0.04 -9.68 8.61
C ILE A 56 -1.45 -9.64 9.23
N PHE A 57 -2.29 -8.71 8.76
CA PHE A 57 -3.60 -8.42 9.33
C PHE A 57 -4.73 -9.01 8.50
N ASN A 58 -5.82 -9.40 9.17
CA ASN A 58 -7.05 -9.73 8.46
C ASN A 58 -7.84 -8.46 8.09
N HIS A 59 -8.89 -8.62 7.29
CA HIS A 59 -9.70 -7.50 6.78
C HIS A 59 -10.32 -6.63 7.88
N TYR A 60 -10.79 -7.24 8.97
CA TYR A 60 -11.35 -6.50 10.09
C TYR A 60 -10.29 -5.66 10.81
N GLU A 61 -9.11 -6.23 11.04
CA GLU A 61 -7.98 -5.54 11.66
C GLU A 61 -7.49 -4.36 10.80
N VAL A 62 -7.35 -4.56 9.48
CA VAL A 62 -7.00 -3.48 8.53
C VAL A 62 -7.98 -2.33 8.64
N LYS A 63 -9.29 -2.60 8.59
CA LYS A 63 -10.31 -1.55 8.69
C LYS A 63 -10.23 -0.79 10.00
N LYS A 64 -9.99 -1.49 11.10
CA LYS A 64 -9.83 -0.87 12.41
C LYS A 64 -8.61 0.06 12.46
N ILE A 65 -7.49 -0.34 11.87
CA ILE A 65 -6.29 0.50 11.75
C ILE A 65 -6.58 1.73 10.89
N LEU A 66 -7.24 1.54 9.74
CA LEU A 66 -7.61 2.64 8.84
C LEU A 66 -8.62 3.60 9.49
N ASP A 67 -9.52 3.12 10.35
CA ASP A 67 -10.44 3.96 11.11
C ASP A 67 -9.71 4.84 12.14
N VAL A 68 -8.65 4.32 12.77
CA VAL A 68 -7.76 5.13 13.64
C VAL A 68 -7.06 6.22 12.82
N PHE A 69 -6.61 5.89 11.61
CA PHE A 69 -5.90 6.79 10.71
C PHE A 69 -6.79 7.62 9.78
N LYS A 70 -8.12 7.60 9.94
CA LYS A 70 -9.08 8.23 9.02
C LYS A 70 -8.87 9.74 8.80
N ASP A 71 -8.27 10.43 9.76
CA ASP A 71 -8.02 11.88 9.72
C ASP A 71 -6.61 12.21 9.19
N LEU A 72 -5.81 11.18 8.86
CA LEU A 72 -4.48 11.33 8.30
C LEU A 72 -4.51 11.30 6.76
N ASN A 73 -3.48 11.86 6.12
CA ASN A 73 -3.34 11.83 4.67
C ASN A 73 -2.73 10.51 4.19
N VAL A 74 -3.51 9.42 4.27
CA VAL A 74 -3.13 8.09 3.76
C VAL A 74 -3.25 8.07 2.24
N VAL A 75 -2.11 8.09 1.55
CA VAL A 75 -2.04 8.14 0.08
C VAL A 75 -2.05 6.76 -0.57
N ALA A 76 -1.60 5.73 0.16
CA ALA A 76 -1.57 4.35 -0.32
C ALA A 76 -1.57 3.36 0.85
N ILE A 77 -2.13 2.18 0.58
CA ILE A 77 -1.98 0.99 1.40
C ILE A 77 -1.34 -0.13 0.56
N GLU A 78 -0.39 -0.85 1.14
CA GLU A 78 0.35 -1.93 0.52
C GLU A 78 0.10 -3.23 1.27
N GLN A 79 -0.10 -4.29 0.50
CA GLN A 79 -0.41 -5.64 0.96
C GLN A 79 -1.30 -5.67 2.21
N PRO A 80 -2.52 -5.11 2.15
CA PRO A 80 -3.40 -5.05 3.32
C PRO A 80 -3.72 -6.44 3.90
N LEU A 81 -3.79 -7.47 3.06
CA LEU A 81 -4.23 -8.82 3.43
C LEU A 81 -3.20 -9.89 3.09
N PRO A 82 -3.23 -11.06 3.76
CA PRO A 82 -2.39 -12.19 3.42
C PRO A 82 -2.57 -12.61 1.96
N VAL A 83 -1.50 -13.16 1.37
CA VAL A 83 -1.55 -13.77 0.04
C VAL A 83 -2.66 -14.83 -0.01
N GLY A 84 -3.49 -14.78 -1.05
CA GLY A 84 -4.67 -15.64 -1.22
C GLY A 84 -5.97 -15.08 -0.62
N SER A 85 -5.91 -13.99 0.16
CA SER A 85 -7.09 -13.33 0.74
C SER A 85 -7.40 -11.97 0.11
N GLU A 86 -6.74 -11.62 -0.99
CA GLU A 86 -6.76 -10.28 -1.58
C GLU A 86 -8.15 -9.90 -2.11
N SER A 87 -9.00 -10.87 -2.45
CA SER A 87 -10.36 -10.60 -2.95
C SER A 87 -11.23 -9.81 -1.98
N ALA A 88 -10.90 -9.84 -0.68
CA ALA A 88 -11.61 -9.07 0.35
C ALA A 88 -11.25 -7.57 0.36
N VAL A 89 -10.23 -7.10 -0.38
CA VAL A 89 -9.86 -5.67 -0.41
C VAL A 89 -10.78 -4.80 -1.28
N LYS A 90 -11.78 -5.39 -1.94
CA LYS A 90 -12.64 -4.68 -2.90
C LYS A 90 -13.34 -3.46 -2.32
N ASP A 91 -13.74 -3.49 -1.06
CA ASP A 91 -14.33 -2.33 -0.39
C ASP A 91 -13.29 -1.22 -0.14
N LEU A 92 -12.02 -1.58 0.06
CA LEU A 92 -10.91 -0.64 0.26
C LEU A 92 -10.53 0.10 -1.03
N LEU A 93 -10.66 -0.53 -2.21
CA LEU A 93 -10.34 0.06 -3.52
C LEU A 93 -11.13 1.35 -3.81
N THR A 94 -12.30 1.51 -3.19
CA THR A 94 -13.13 2.71 -3.38
C THR A 94 -12.60 3.93 -2.64
N LYS A 95 -11.68 3.74 -1.68
CA LYS A 95 -11.19 4.78 -0.78
C LYS A 95 -9.69 4.98 -0.84
N TYR A 96 -8.94 3.92 -1.15
CA TYR A 96 -7.48 3.91 -1.06
C TYR A 96 -6.86 3.40 -2.34
N THR A 97 -5.68 3.93 -2.66
CA THR A 97 -4.73 3.28 -3.56
C THR A 97 -4.26 2.00 -2.87
N VAL A 98 -4.62 0.83 -3.42
CA VAL A 98 -4.21 -0.48 -2.93
C VAL A 98 -3.12 -1.05 -3.82
N LEU A 99 -1.92 -1.19 -3.24
CA LEU A 99 -0.75 -1.76 -3.87
C LEU A 99 -0.55 -3.20 -3.38
N LEU A 100 -0.20 -4.11 -4.28
CA LEU A 100 0.12 -5.50 -3.90
C LEU A 100 1.60 -5.79 -4.13
N ASP A 101 2.26 -6.28 -3.08
CA ASP A 101 3.69 -6.61 -3.08
C ASP A 101 3.88 -8.12 -3.01
N GLU A 102 3.64 -8.74 -1.85
CA GLU A 102 3.83 -10.18 -1.63
C GLU A 102 2.95 -11.05 -2.53
N SER A 103 1.79 -10.53 -2.93
CA SER A 103 0.89 -11.20 -3.88
C SER A 103 1.37 -11.15 -5.33
N PHE A 104 2.29 -10.25 -5.67
CA PHE A 104 2.85 -10.05 -7.01
C PHE A 104 4.26 -10.62 -7.10
N LYS A 105 4.40 -11.79 -7.72
CA LYS A 105 5.68 -12.52 -7.82
C LYS A 105 6.15 -12.68 -9.25
N THR A 106 5.23 -12.73 -10.19
CA THR A 106 5.52 -12.98 -11.61
C THR A 106 4.67 -12.07 -12.50
N LEU A 107 5.08 -11.87 -13.76
CA LEU A 107 4.28 -11.07 -14.70
C LEU A 107 2.90 -11.68 -14.98
N GLN A 108 2.73 -12.99 -14.76
CA GLN A 108 1.44 -13.67 -14.92
C GLN A 108 0.43 -13.27 -13.83
N ASP A 109 0.91 -12.83 -12.66
CA ASP A 109 0.04 -12.38 -11.56
C ASP A 109 -0.74 -11.11 -11.92
N ILE A 110 -0.27 -10.30 -12.88
CA ILE A 110 -0.95 -9.07 -13.31
C ILE A 110 -2.40 -9.36 -13.71
N ILE A 111 -2.64 -10.42 -14.47
CA ILE A 111 -3.98 -10.79 -14.95
C ILE A 111 -4.91 -11.13 -13.78
N ARG A 112 -4.39 -11.80 -12.75
CA ARG A 112 -5.15 -12.20 -11.56
C ARG A 112 -5.40 -11.03 -10.61
N LEU A 113 -4.46 -10.09 -10.51
CA LEU A 113 -4.48 -9.03 -9.49
C LEU A 113 -5.15 -7.73 -9.95
N LYS A 114 -5.27 -7.50 -11.26
CA LYS A 114 -5.79 -6.23 -11.83
C LYS A 114 -7.15 -5.77 -11.29
N ASP A 115 -8.02 -6.71 -10.89
CA ASP A 115 -9.38 -6.40 -10.43
C ASP A 115 -9.47 -6.23 -8.90
N ILE A 116 -8.34 -6.41 -8.20
CA ILE A 116 -8.24 -6.38 -6.73
C ILE A 116 -7.08 -5.51 -6.23
N SER A 117 -6.49 -4.68 -7.11
CA SER A 117 -5.51 -3.67 -6.73
C SER A 117 -5.61 -2.45 -7.65
N THR A 118 -5.11 -1.31 -7.19
CA THR A 118 -4.92 -0.12 -8.04
C THR A 118 -3.48 -0.05 -8.58
N GLY A 119 -2.58 -0.88 -8.06
CA GLY A 119 -1.19 -0.97 -8.50
C GLY A 119 -0.48 -2.20 -7.96
N LEU A 120 0.76 -2.40 -8.41
CA LEU A 120 1.63 -3.51 -8.02
C LEU A 120 2.99 -2.93 -7.62
N VAL A 121 3.61 -3.50 -6.59
CA VAL A 121 4.96 -3.12 -6.14
C VAL A 121 5.99 -3.95 -6.89
N PHE A 122 6.73 -3.27 -7.77
CA PHE A 122 7.78 -3.88 -8.57
C PHE A 122 9.15 -3.62 -7.94
N GLU A 123 9.86 -4.70 -7.59
CA GLU A 123 11.27 -4.66 -7.23
C GLU A 123 12.09 -5.34 -8.31
N ILE A 124 13.26 -4.78 -8.65
CA ILE A 124 14.12 -5.32 -9.72
C ILE A 124 14.55 -6.77 -9.45
N THR A 125 14.60 -7.17 -8.18
CA THR A 125 14.98 -8.50 -7.70
C THR A 125 13.88 -9.55 -7.85
N LYS A 126 12.62 -9.18 -8.08
CA LYS A 126 11.51 -10.16 -8.12
C LYS A 126 11.52 -11.11 -9.32
N PHE A 127 12.23 -10.73 -10.39
CA PHE A 127 12.22 -11.46 -11.67
C PHE A 127 13.57 -12.07 -12.02
N TRP A 128 14.50 -12.11 -11.07
CA TRP A 128 15.85 -12.64 -11.22
C TRP A 128 16.06 -13.86 -10.34
#